data_AF-A0A4R2N3J8-F1
#
_entry.id   AF-A0A4R2N3J8-F1
#
_cell.length_a   1.000
_cell.length_b   1.000
_cell.length_c   1.000
_cell.angle_alpha   90.00
_cell.angle_beta   90.00
_cell.angle_gamma   90.00
#
_symmetry.space_group_name_H-M   'P 1'
#
loop_
_entity.id
_entity.type
_entity.pdbx_description
1 polymer ?
#
loop_
_entity_poly.entity_id
_entity_poly.type
_entity_poly.pdbx_seq_one_letter_code
_entity_poly.pdbx_strand_id
1 'polypeptide(L)'
;MALRDYLNEQLLGIVASYQSTGVVHHIGVVYPKRNNQLQIFIPRGHALALGSLVTVHLDNRTGIDELDAELRVYRTSYKGRVLAAEDNWVLLEPLEYALIHGVKVVDGFTAPGYAFPADSRPERALPLSPLHSIPPVEPKDNDNKVGVLTTLAQGQPHTTVLAFLSTAQDDVFLISMPDSFKVQQLRRDPRCFFTIDERAKFTFEQSIEWNYTIMEMQAHQVPASCPLFEQVRRSFILKNPWEVGFFLSPALEMFLLQRVSLVCSGQAVARQQGESR
;
A
#
# COMPACT_ATOMS: atom_id res chain seq x y z
N MET A 1 -15.28 19.77 -5.17
CA MET A 1 -15.78 18.39 -5.12
C MET A 1 -15.23 17.73 -3.87
N ALA A 2 -15.89 16.72 -3.34
CA ALA A 2 -15.44 15.96 -2.18
C ALA A 2 -14.98 14.56 -2.60
N LEU A 3 -14.16 13.90 -1.79
CA LEU A 3 -13.68 12.53 -2.04
C LEU A 3 -14.82 11.55 -2.34
N ARG A 4 -15.96 11.70 -1.66
CA ARG A 4 -17.16 10.89 -1.88
C ARG A 4 -17.72 10.96 -3.31
N ASP A 5 -17.51 12.09 -3.99
CA ASP A 5 -18.04 12.33 -5.34
C ASP A 5 -17.22 11.52 -6.38
N TYR A 6 -16.03 11.04 -6.01
CA TYR A 6 -15.14 10.22 -6.84
C TYR A 6 -15.09 8.74 -6.39
N LEU A 7 -15.11 8.50 -5.08
CA LEU A 7 -14.83 7.19 -4.46
C LEU A 7 -16.08 6.44 -3.96
N ASN A 8 -17.28 7.04 -4.14
CA ASN A 8 -18.58 6.63 -3.58
C ASN A 8 -18.81 7.06 -2.12
N GLU A 9 -20.07 6.91 -1.67
CA GLU A 9 -20.50 7.26 -0.31
C GLU A 9 -19.96 6.30 0.77
N GLN A 10 -19.59 5.08 0.35
CA GLN A 10 -19.05 4.03 1.20
C GLN A 10 -18.05 3.19 0.39
N LEU A 11 -16.91 2.87 1.00
CA LEU A 11 -15.88 2.00 0.43
C LEU A 11 -15.09 1.31 1.53
N LEU A 12 -14.25 0.34 1.18
CA LEU A 12 -13.25 -0.20 2.11
C LEU A 12 -11.96 0.61 2.02
N GLY A 13 -11.26 0.73 3.14
CA GLY A 13 -9.96 1.37 3.22
C GLY A 13 -8.97 0.58 4.06
N ILE A 14 -7.69 0.69 3.70
CA ILE A 14 -6.58 0.16 4.49
C ILE A 14 -6.04 1.32 5.31
N VAL A 15 -6.14 1.20 6.63
CA VAL A 15 -5.72 2.19 7.60
C VAL A 15 -4.37 1.77 8.16
N ALA A 16 -3.34 2.59 8.01
CA ALA A 16 -2.01 2.35 8.56
C ALA A 16 -1.63 3.47 9.53
N SER A 17 -1.13 3.11 10.70
CA SER A 17 -0.70 4.07 11.72
C SER A 17 0.56 3.60 12.45
N TYR A 18 1.33 4.56 12.94
CA TYR A 18 2.39 4.29 13.91
C TYR A 18 1.80 4.35 15.32
N GLN A 19 2.03 3.31 16.09
CA GLN A 19 1.66 3.19 17.49
C GLN A 19 2.90 2.89 18.33
N SER A 20 2.78 2.99 19.65
CA SER A 20 3.89 2.73 20.58
C SER A 20 4.47 1.32 20.42
N THR A 21 3.64 0.36 20.02
CA THR A 21 3.98 -1.04 19.80
C THR A 21 4.48 -1.35 18.39
N GLY A 22 4.47 -0.38 17.47
CA GLY A 22 4.96 -0.57 16.10
C GLY A 22 4.01 -0.02 15.04
N VAL A 23 3.94 -0.70 13.90
CA VAL A 23 3.04 -0.33 12.80
C VAL A 23 1.79 -1.20 12.90
N VAL A 24 0.61 -0.57 12.87
CA VAL A 24 -0.69 -1.27 12.91
C VAL A 24 -1.45 -0.97 11.64
N HIS A 25 -2.01 -2.02 11.06
CA HIS A 25 -2.91 -1.95 9.92
C HIS A 25 -4.32 -2.36 10.35
N HIS A 26 -5.33 -1.60 9.93
CA HIS A 26 -6.73 -2.00 10.04
C HIS A 26 -7.37 -2.00 8.65
N ILE A 27 -8.34 -2.89 8.47
CA ILE A 27 -9.29 -2.82 7.37
C ILE A 27 -10.59 -2.24 7.92
N GLY A 28 -11.09 -1.18 7.29
CA GLY A 28 -12.29 -0.48 7.77
C GLY A 28 -13.22 -0.10 6.63
N VAL A 29 -14.50 0.06 6.98
CA VAL A 29 -15.49 0.70 6.11
C VAL A 29 -15.35 2.20 6.25
N VAL A 30 -15.09 2.89 5.16
CA VAL A 30 -14.87 4.33 5.10
C VAL A 30 -16.11 5.02 4.54
N TYR A 31 -16.52 6.09 5.21
CA TYR A 31 -17.63 6.97 4.82
C TYR A 31 -17.08 8.39 4.63
N PRO A 32 -16.68 8.78 3.40
CA PRO A 32 -16.16 10.11 3.14
C PRO A 32 -17.28 11.15 3.27
N LYS A 33 -17.04 12.19 4.07
CA LYS A 33 -17.96 13.31 4.28
C LYS A 33 -17.75 14.40 3.24
N ARG A 34 -18.71 15.33 3.13
CA ARG A 34 -18.65 16.47 2.17
C ARG A 34 -17.48 17.43 2.42
N ASN A 35 -16.95 17.47 3.63
CA ASN A 35 -15.78 18.27 4.01
C ASN A 35 -14.47 17.47 3.95
N ASN A 36 -14.47 16.31 3.28
CA ASN A 36 -13.32 15.38 3.18
C ASN A 36 -12.82 14.81 4.51
N GLN A 37 -13.59 14.95 5.60
CA GLN A 37 -13.41 14.10 6.78
C GLN A 37 -13.77 12.66 6.44
N LEU A 38 -13.08 11.70 7.05
CA LEU A 38 -13.39 10.29 6.91
C LEU A 38 -13.95 9.78 8.22
N GLN A 39 -15.17 9.26 8.21
CA GLN A 39 -15.67 8.43 9.30
C GLN A 39 -15.40 6.97 8.94
N ILE A 40 -14.75 6.21 9.82
CA ILE A 40 -14.31 4.85 9.53
C ILE A 40 -14.83 3.92 10.62
N PHE A 41 -15.47 2.82 10.22
CA PHE A 41 -15.82 1.71 11.09
C PHE A 41 -14.78 0.60 10.96
N ILE A 42 -14.16 0.22 12.06
CA ILE A 42 -13.15 -0.85 12.16
C ILE A 42 -13.78 -2.01 12.94
N PRO A 43 -14.17 -3.13 12.29
CA PRO A 43 -14.99 -4.18 12.90
C PRO A 43 -14.42 -4.81 14.18
N ARG A 44 -13.09 -4.95 14.27
CA ARG A 44 -12.39 -5.51 15.45
C ARG A 44 -11.99 -4.47 16.49
N GLY A 45 -12.43 -3.23 16.34
CA GLY A 45 -12.01 -2.11 17.17
C GLY A 45 -10.60 -1.62 16.83
N HIS A 46 -10.17 -0.59 17.56
CA HIS A 46 -8.88 0.06 17.34
C HIS A 46 -8.34 0.72 18.62
N ALA A 47 -7.03 0.94 18.67
CA ALA A 47 -6.36 1.69 19.73
C ALA A 47 -5.97 3.12 19.32
N LEU A 48 -6.58 3.66 18.26
CA LEU A 48 -6.30 5.01 17.77
C LEU A 48 -6.73 6.07 18.79
N ALA A 49 -5.78 6.89 19.23
CA ALA A 49 -6.02 7.98 20.17
C ALA A 49 -6.25 9.32 19.45
N LEU A 50 -6.96 10.25 20.11
CA LEU A 50 -7.13 11.62 19.64
C LEU A 50 -5.78 12.26 19.26
N GLY A 51 -5.72 12.91 18.10
CA GLY A 51 -4.50 13.55 17.59
C GLY A 51 -3.52 12.60 16.89
N SER A 52 -3.75 11.28 16.90
CA SER A 52 -2.88 10.32 16.20
C SER A 52 -2.89 10.57 14.69
N LEU A 53 -1.73 10.41 14.06
CA LEU A 53 -1.59 10.48 12.61
C LEU A 53 -1.88 9.12 11.98
N VAL A 54 -2.69 9.14 10.92
CA VAL A 54 -3.17 7.95 10.23
C VAL A 54 -3.02 8.16 8.73
N THR A 55 -2.68 7.09 8.01
CA THR A 55 -2.80 7.05 6.56
C THR A 55 -3.90 6.08 6.17
N VAL A 56 -4.77 6.49 5.26
CA VAL A 56 -5.84 5.65 4.73
C VAL A 56 -5.65 5.52 3.23
N HIS A 57 -5.40 4.30 2.77
CA HIS A 57 -5.48 3.98 1.36
C HIS A 57 -6.94 3.86 0.96
N LEU A 58 -7.33 4.62 -0.06
CA LEU A 58 -8.66 4.57 -0.66
C LEU A 58 -8.52 4.37 -2.15
N ASP A 59 -9.31 3.46 -2.71
CA ASP A 59 -9.52 3.35 -4.14
C ASP A 59 -10.93 2.83 -4.46
N ASN A 60 -11.37 3.04 -5.70
CA ASN A 60 -12.66 2.54 -6.18
C ASN A 60 -12.51 1.36 -7.15
N ARG A 61 -11.48 0.52 -6.98
CA ARG A 61 -11.18 -0.58 -7.95
C ARG A 61 -12.10 -1.79 -7.83
N THR A 62 -12.94 -1.84 -6.81
CA THR A 62 -13.84 -2.97 -6.58
C THR A 62 -14.83 -3.07 -7.76
N GLY A 63 -14.85 -4.21 -8.47
CA GLY A 63 -15.72 -4.44 -9.63
C GLY A 63 -15.18 -3.96 -10.98
N ILE A 64 -13.87 -3.70 -11.08
CA ILE A 64 -13.21 -3.42 -12.36
C ILE A 64 -12.62 -4.72 -12.92
N ASP A 65 -13.20 -5.20 -14.02
CA ASP A 65 -12.85 -6.49 -14.65
C ASP A 65 -11.53 -6.44 -15.42
N GLU A 66 -11.16 -5.28 -15.98
CA GLU A 66 -9.91 -5.08 -16.73
C GLU A 66 -9.19 -3.80 -16.27
N LEU A 67 -7.93 -3.96 -15.87
CA LEU A 67 -7.03 -2.84 -15.62
C LEU A 67 -6.21 -2.59 -16.88
N ASP A 68 -6.25 -1.36 -17.39
CA ASP A 68 -5.42 -0.90 -18.49
C ASP A 68 -4.13 -0.24 -17.99
N ALA A 69 -3.20 0.02 -18.93
CA ALA A 69 -1.93 0.72 -18.62
C ALA A 69 -2.15 2.10 -17.99
N GLU A 70 -3.32 2.70 -18.22
CA GLU A 70 -3.68 3.99 -17.69
C GLU A 70 -4.15 3.90 -16.24
N LEU A 71 -4.62 2.75 -15.75
CA LEU A 71 -5.11 2.54 -14.39
C LEU A 71 -6.17 3.60 -14.02
N ARG A 72 -7.27 3.61 -14.79
CA ARG A 72 -8.42 4.54 -14.71
C ARG A 72 -9.29 4.36 -13.46
N VAL A 73 -8.64 4.26 -12.31
CA VAL A 73 -9.23 4.10 -10.99
C VAL A 73 -8.87 5.32 -10.15
N TYR A 74 -9.85 5.85 -9.42
CA TYR A 74 -9.60 6.89 -8.42
C TYR A 74 -8.91 6.26 -7.23
N ARG A 75 -7.79 6.85 -6.82
CA ARG A 75 -6.97 6.33 -5.72
C ARG A 75 -6.29 7.44 -4.96
N THR A 76 -6.12 7.26 -3.66
CA THR A 76 -5.39 8.21 -2.83
C THR A 76 -4.78 7.57 -1.58
N SER A 77 -3.63 8.09 -1.16
CA SER A 77 -3.07 7.91 0.18
C SER A 77 -3.49 9.11 1.02
N TYR A 78 -4.62 9.01 1.70
CA TYR A 78 -5.15 10.08 2.56
C TYR A 78 -4.37 10.15 3.87
N LYS A 79 -3.79 11.31 4.19
CA LYS A 79 -3.19 11.62 5.49
C LYS A 79 -4.24 12.28 6.36
N GLY A 80 -4.51 11.69 7.51
CA GLY A 80 -5.50 12.19 8.46
C GLY A 80 -4.97 12.30 9.88
N ARG A 81 -5.64 13.13 10.67
CA ARG A 81 -5.49 13.18 12.13
C ARG A 81 -6.78 12.70 12.77
N VAL A 82 -6.67 11.89 13.83
CA VAL A 82 -7.83 11.47 14.61
C VAL A 82 -8.45 12.68 15.31
N LEU A 83 -9.70 12.99 14.98
CA LEU A 83 -10.50 14.06 15.57
C LEU A 83 -11.46 13.52 16.65
N ALA A 84 -11.94 12.28 16.49
CA ALA A 84 -12.73 11.57 17.50
C ALA A 84 -12.53 10.06 17.33
N ALA A 85 -12.67 9.33 18.42
CA ALA A 85 -12.54 7.87 18.48
C ALA A 85 -13.53 7.33 19.51
N GLU A 86 -14.48 6.50 19.07
CA GLU A 86 -15.56 5.94 19.89
C GLU A 86 -15.77 4.47 19.50
N ASP A 87 -15.52 3.54 20.42
CA ASP A 87 -15.63 2.09 20.20
C ASP A 87 -14.87 1.62 18.94
N ASN A 88 -15.62 1.29 17.89
CA ASN A 88 -15.13 0.81 16.60
C ASN A 88 -15.09 1.91 15.54
N TRP A 89 -15.47 3.14 15.89
CA TRP A 89 -15.56 4.27 14.99
C TRP A 89 -14.44 5.27 15.24
N VAL A 90 -13.85 5.75 14.14
CA VAL A 90 -12.89 6.84 14.16
C VAL A 90 -13.30 7.91 13.15
N LEU A 91 -13.20 9.17 13.57
CA LEU A 91 -13.36 10.33 12.69
C LEU A 91 -11.98 10.94 12.44
N LEU A 92 -11.63 11.09 11.16
CA LEU A 92 -10.39 11.71 10.72
C LEU A 92 -10.66 13.07 10.09
N GLU A 93 -9.87 14.07 10.47
CA GLU A 93 -9.73 15.31 9.71
C GLU A 93 -8.59 15.18 8.68
N PRO A 94 -8.74 15.77 7.48
CA PRO A 94 -7.70 15.70 6.45
C PRO A 94 -6.50 16.56 6.83
N LEU A 95 -5.30 16.00 6.64
CA LEU A 95 -4.04 16.74 6.67
C LEU A 95 -3.51 16.94 5.26
N GLU A 96 -3.52 15.88 4.44
CA GLU A 96 -3.07 15.93 3.07
C GLU A 96 -3.66 14.78 2.27
N TYR A 97 -4.04 15.01 1.02
CA TYR A 97 -4.25 13.93 0.06
C TYR A 97 -4.03 14.44 -1.36
N ALA A 98 -3.66 13.52 -2.25
CA ALA A 98 -3.72 13.73 -3.69
C ALA A 98 -4.58 12.60 -4.27
N LEU A 99 -5.71 12.95 -4.89
CA LEU A 99 -6.56 12.00 -5.59
C LEU A 99 -6.06 11.86 -7.01
N ILE A 100 -5.70 10.63 -7.38
CA ILE A 100 -5.13 10.31 -8.68
C ILE A 100 -6.16 9.54 -9.49
N HIS A 101 -6.33 9.92 -10.76
CA HIS A 101 -7.04 9.15 -11.78
C HIS A 101 -6.13 8.98 -12.98
N GLY A 102 -5.88 7.71 -13.32
CA GLY A 102 -4.80 7.33 -14.20
C GLY A 102 -3.44 7.86 -13.76
N VAL A 103 -2.79 8.74 -14.51
CA VAL A 103 -1.52 9.37 -14.13
C VAL A 103 -1.67 10.81 -13.61
N LYS A 104 -2.90 11.32 -13.55
CA LYS A 104 -3.18 12.73 -13.23
C LYS A 104 -3.69 12.87 -11.80
N VAL A 105 -3.21 13.89 -11.11
CA VAL A 105 -3.87 14.39 -9.89
C VAL A 105 -5.11 15.16 -10.33
N VAL A 106 -6.28 14.73 -9.86
CA VAL A 106 -7.60 15.29 -10.22
C VAL A 106 -8.25 16.09 -9.09
N ASP A 107 -7.80 15.86 -7.85
CA ASP A 107 -8.17 16.63 -6.68
C ASP A 107 -7.04 16.52 -5.65
N GLY A 108 -6.95 17.47 -4.73
CA GLY A 108 -5.93 17.45 -3.69
C GLY A 108 -6.20 18.45 -2.59
N PHE A 109 -5.65 18.15 -1.43
CA PHE A 109 -5.76 19.00 -0.25
C PHE A 109 -4.47 18.94 0.55
N THR A 110 -4.09 20.07 1.12
CA THR A 110 -3.05 20.18 2.14
C THR A 110 -3.57 21.15 3.19
N ALA A 111 -3.62 20.72 4.45
CA ALA A 111 -4.10 21.54 5.55
C ALA A 111 -3.20 22.77 5.72
N PRO A 112 -3.76 23.96 6.05
CA PRO A 112 -2.96 25.15 6.28
C PRO A 112 -1.89 24.91 7.35
N GLY A 113 -0.63 25.21 7.01
CA GLY A 113 0.52 25.01 7.91
C GLY A 113 1.00 23.56 8.03
N TYR A 114 0.37 22.61 7.35
CA TYR A 114 0.87 21.25 7.25
C TYR A 114 1.90 21.14 6.12
N ALA A 115 3.03 20.52 6.43
CA ALA A 115 3.98 20.03 5.45
C ALA A 115 4.32 18.58 5.82
N PHE A 116 4.23 17.66 4.87
CA PHE A 116 4.69 16.30 5.10
C PHE A 116 6.17 16.34 5.53
N PRO A 117 6.54 15.65 6.62
CA PRO A 117 7.88 15.80 7.19
C PRO A 117 8.95 15.35 6.21
N ALA A 118 10.00 16.16 6.09
CA ALA A 118 11.20 15.75 5.37
C ALA A 118 11.79 14.51 6.04
N ASP A 119 12.23 13.56 5.22
CA ASP A 119 12.82 12.32 5.70
C ASP A 119 14.34 12.45 5.77
N SER A 120 14.86 12.62 6.99
CA SER A 120 16.29 12.80 7.23
C SER A 120 17.09 11.51 7.23
N ARG A 121 16.43 10.34 7.15
CA ARG A 121 17.15 9.06 7.08
C ARG A 121 17.90 8.97 5.75
N PRO A 122 19.16 8.52 5.76
CA PRO A 122 19.93 8.38 4.54
C PRO A 122 19.37 7.24 3.67
N GLU A 123 19.34 7.43 2.36
CA GLU A 123 19.09 6.35 1.42
C GLU A 123 20.29 5.41 1.38
N ARG A 124 20.03 4.10 1.43
CA ARG A 124 21.03 3.03 1.31
C ARG A 124 20.65 2.13 0.14
N ALA A 125 21.65 1.49 -0.46
CA ALA A 125 21.39 0.43 -1.41
C ALA A 125 20.58 -0.68 -0.72
N LEU A 126 19.54 -1.17 -1.39
CA LEU A 126 18.79 -2.32 -0.90
C LEU A 126 19.66 -3.58 -0.95
N PRO A 127 19.46 -4.52 -0.01
CA PRO A 127 20.08 -5.83 -0.13
C PRO A 127 19.65 -6.51 -1.42
N LEU A 128 20.54 -7.29 -2.03
CA LEU A 128 20.21 -8.06 -3.23
C LEU A 128 19.29 -9.22 -2.89
N SER A 129 18.39 -9.55 -3.82
CA SER A 129 17.49 -10.70 -3.70
C SER A 129 18.27 -11.99 -3.38
N PRO A 130 17.88 -12.76 -2.35
CA PRO A 130 18.48 -14.06 -2.06
C PRO A 130 18.01 -15.17 -3.02
N LEU A 131 17.02 -14.89 -3.88
CA LEU A 131 16.46 -15.88 -4.79
C LEU A 131 17.34 -16.04 -6.05
N HIS A 132 17.56 -17.29 -6.45
CA HIS A 132 18.26 -17.62 -7.71
C HIS A 132 17.29 -17.92 -8.87
N SER A 133 16.07 -18.35 -8.54
CA SER A 133 14.99 -18.65 -9.48
C SER A 133 13.67 -18.18 -8.91
N ILE A 134 12.70 -17.89 -9.77
CA ILE A 134 11.36 -17.55 -9.29
C ILE A 134 10.68 -18.80 -8.70
N PRO A 135 10.09 -18.71 -7.50
CA PRO A 135 9.20 -19.76 -7.00
C PRO A 135 7.94 -19.90 -7.88
N PRO A 136 7.14 -20.97 -7.71
CA PRO A 136 5.86 -21.08 -8.39
C PRO A 136 4.99 -19.84 -8.16
N VAL A 137 4.48 -19.25 -9.25
CA VAL A 137 3.56 -18.11 -9.19
C VAL A 137 2.27 -18.54 -8.51
N GLU A 138 1.72 -17.69 -7.65
CA GLU A 138 0.48 -17.95 -6.94
C GLU A 138 -0.73 -17.84 -7.89
N PRO A 139 -1.44 -18.94 -8.21
CA PRO A 139 -2.54 -18.91 -9.17
C PRO A 139 -3.76 -18.15 -8.66
N LYS A 140 -3.99 -18.11 -7.34
CA LYS A 140 -5.19 -17.45 -6.76
C LYS A 140 -5.20 -15.95 -7.07
N ASP A 141 -4.02 -15.33 -7.10
CA ASP A 141 -3.83 -13.90 -7.32
C ASP A 141 -3.74 -13.51 -8.79
N ASN A 142 -3.84 -14.46 -9.72
CA ASN A 142 -3.66 -14.18 -11.15
C ASN A 142 -4.59 -13.06 -11.63
N ASP A 143 -5.85 -13.05 -11.17
CA ASP A 143 -6.86 -12.06 -11.57
C ASP A 143 -6.76 -10.77 -10.75
N ASN A 144 -6.16 -10.83 -9.55
CA ASN A 144 -5.91 -9.66 -8.74
C ASN A 144 -4.61 -8.97 -9.17
N LYS A 145 -4.75 -7.90 -9.94
CA LYS A 145 -3.59 -7.29 -10.61
C LYS A 145 -2.79 -6.35 -9.71
N VAL A 146 -3.44 -5.76 -8.70
CA VAL A 146 -2.88 -4.65 -7.93
C VAL A 146 -2.98 -4.88 -6.43
N GLY A 147 -1.90 -4.58 -5.71
CA GLY A 147 -1.86 -4.61 -4.24
C GLY A 147 -1.47 -3.25 -3.69
N VAL A 148 -1.50 -3.12 -2.36
CA VAL A 148 -1.17 -1.87 -1.67
C VAL A 148 0.10 -2.06 -0.87
N LEU A 149 1.16 -1.35 -1.28
CA LEU A 149 2.41 -1.24 -0.55
C LEU A 149 2.29 -0.14 0.50
N THR A 150 2.60 -0.47 1.75
CA THR A 150 2.79 0.50 2.82
C THR A 150 4.28 0.63 3.14
N THR A 151 4.86 1.80 2.89
CA THR A 151 6.24 2.13 3.24
C THR A 151 6.31 2.94 4.53
N LEU A 152 7.44 2.83 5.23
CA LEU A 152 7.63 3.45 6.54
C LEU A 152 8.19 4.86 6.42
N ALA A 153 7.41 5.79 5.86
CA ALA A 153 7.79 7.20 5.77
C ALA A 153 7.90 7.90 7.14
N GLN A 154 8.73 8.94 7.23
CA GLN A 154 8.88 9.74 8.44
C GLN A 154 7.53 10.31 8.89
N GLY A 155 7.26 10.31 10.20
CA GLY A 155 6.03 10.86 10.79
C GLY A 155 4.79 9.97 10.68
N GLN A 156 4.46 9.47 9.49
CA GLN A 156 3.35 8.53 9.27
C GLN A 156 3.58 7.60 8.06
N PRO A 157 3.00 6.38 8.03
CA PRO A 157 3.15 5.46 6.90
C PRO A 157 2.73 6.10 5.57
N HIS A 158 3.17 5.54 4.44
CA HIS A 158 2.66 5.95 3.12
C HIS A 158 2.19 4.75 2.32
N THR A 159 1.03 4.87 1.69
CA THR A 159 0.44 3.79 0.88
C THR A 159 0.57 4.09 -0.60
N THR A 160 0.84 3.06 -1.39
CA THR A 160 0.85 3.15 -2.85
C THR A 160 0.24 1.90 -3.41
N VAL A 161 -0.70 2.04 -4.33
CA VAL A 161 -1.21 0.91 -5.12
C VAL A 161 -0.36 0.72 -6.36
N LEU A 162 -0.08 -0.55 -6.70
CA LEU A 162 0.77 -0.91 -7.82
C LEU A 162 0.51 -2.35 -8.26
N ALA A 163 0.85 -2.63 -9.52
CA ALA A 163 0.85 -3.99 -10.03
C ALA A 163 1.87 -4.86 -9.31
N PHE A 164 1.57 -6.15 -9.20
CA PHE A 164 2.42 -7.10 -8.50
C PHE A 164 2.40 -8.49 -9.13
N LEU A 165 3.36 -9.32 -8.74
CA LEU A 165 3.38 -10.76 -8.99
C LEU A 165 3.69 -11.46 -7.66
N SER A 166 2.78 -12.29 -7.17
CA SER A 166 2.98 -13.10 -5.97
C SER A 166 3.40 -14.52 -6.30
N THR A 167 3.99 -15.19 -5.32
CA THR A 167 4.40 -16.59 -5.41
C THR A 167 3.69 -17.43 -4.35
N ALA A 168 3.72 -18.75 -4.49
CA ALA A 168 3.17 -19.70 -3.52
C ALA A 168 3.82 -19.64 -2.13
N GLN A 169 4.89 -18.86 -1.95
CA GLN A 169 5.57 -18.61 -0.69
C GLN A 169 5.22 -17.24 -0.09
N ASP A 170 4.24 -16.56 -0.69
CA ASP A 170 3.76 -15.22 -0.36
C ASP A 170 4.80 -14.10 -0.59
N ASP A 171 5.91 -14.40 -1.28
CA ASP A 171 6.82 -13.38 -1.77
C ASP A 171 6.15 -12.59 -2.91
N VAL A 172 6.44 -11.28 -2.96
CA VAL A 172 5.84 -10.35 -3.93
C VAL A 172 6.92 -9.65 -4.74
N PHE A 173 6.84 -9.72 -6.06
CA PHE A 173 7.66 -8.92 -6.96
C PHE A 173 6.94 -7.65 -7.39
N LEU A 174 7.70 -6.57 -7.48
CA LEU A 174 7.24 -5.24 -7.89
C LEU A 174 8.22 -4.61 -8.87
N ILE A 175 7.74 -3.65 -9.66
CA ILE A 175 8.61 -2.80 -10.49
C ILE A 175 8.33 -1.33 -10.19
N SER A 176 9.36 -0.48 -10.35
CA SER A 176 9.22 0.96 -10.15
C SER A 176 10.33 1.75 -10.80
N MET A 177 10.04 3.02 -11.11
CA MET A 177 11.06 4.02 -11.39
C MET A 177 11.83 4.41 -10.11
N PRO A 178 13.14 4.69 -10.21
CA PRO A 178 14.05 4.84 -9.08
C PRO A 178 13.87 6.14 -8.30
N ASP A 179 13.26 7.15 -8.92
CA ASP A 179 12.99 8.48 -8.38
C ASP A 179 11.68 8.55 -7.58
N SER A 180 10.84 7.52 -7.69
CA SER A 180 9.54 7.53 -7.02
C SER A 180 9.67 7.51 -5.49
N PHE A 181 8.74 8.20 -4.82
CA PHE A 181 8.72 8.33 -3.36
C PHE A 181 8.83 6.99 -2.64
N LYS A 182 8.07 5.96 -3.07
CA LYS A 182 8.11 4.61 -2.49
C LYS A 182 9.51 3.97 -2.55
N VAL A 183 10.26 4.17 -3.64
CA VAL A 183 11.61 3.58 -3.78
C VAL A 183 12.58 4.29 -2.86
N GLN A 184 12.52 5.62 -2.77
CA GLN A 184 13.30 6.38 -1.80
C GLN A 184 13.01 5.90 -0.37
N GLN A 185 11.74 5.64 -0.04
CA GLN A 185 11.35 5.12 1.27
C GLN A 185 11.90 3.71 1.54
N LEU A 186 11.83 2.80 0.56
CA LEU A 186 12.41 1.45 0.70
C LEU A 186 13.93 1.50 0.90
N ARG A 187 14.64 2.42 0.24
CA ARG A 187 16.08 2.62 0.44
C ARG A 187 16.44 3.18 1.82
N ARG A 188 15.53 3.91 2.45
CA ARG A 188 15.71 4.42 3.84
C ARG A 188 15.36 3.37 4.88
N ASP A 189 14.29 2.63 4.65
CA ASP A 189 13.84 1.53 5.49
C ASP A 189 13.25 0.43 4.59
N PRO A 190 13.97 -0.70 4.40
CA PRO A 190 13.51 -1.76 3.51
C PRO A 190 12.34 -2.57 4.10
N ARG A 191 11.99 -2.36 5.38
CA ARG A 191 10.80 -2.97 5.95
C ARG A 191 9.56 -2.29 5.40
N CYS A 192 8.61 -3.09 4.96
CA CYS A 192 7.35 -2.60 4.41
C CYS A 192 6.23 -3.59 4.68
N PHE A 193 5.02 -3.22 4.28
CA PHE A 193 3.87 -4.11 4.31
C PHE A 193 3.22 -4.16 2.95
N PHE A 194 2.70 -5.32 2.59
CA PHE A 194 1.94 -5.47 1.36
C PHE A 194 0.55 -6.03 1.69
N THR A 195 -0.48 -5.38 1.18
CA THR A 195 -1.87 -5.77 1.40
C THR A 195 -2.52 -6.15 0.08
N ILE A 196 -3.06 -7.37 0.03
CA ILE A 196 -3.79 -7.91 -1.10
C ILE A 196 -5.28 -7.95 -0.73
N ASP A 197 -6.11 -7.40 -1.62
CA ASP A 197 -7.58 -7.44 -1.51
C ASP A 197 -8.10 -8.65 -2.31
N GLU A 198 -8.48 -9.73 -1.64
CA GLU A 198 -8.87 -11.01 -2.25
C GLU A 198 -10.29 -11.00 -2.85
N ARG A 199 -11.02 -9.88 -2.77
CA ARG A 199 -12.40 -9.76 -3.29
C ARG A 199 -12.51 -9.81 -4.81
N ALA A 200 -11.40 -9.81 -5.55
CA ALA A 200 -11.42 -10.05 -7.00
C ALA A 200 -12.10 -11.39 -7.37
N LYS A 201 -12.29 -12.32 -6.41
CA LYS A 201 -12.96 -13.62 -6.61
C LYS A 201 -14.17 -13.89 -5.72
N PHE A 202 -14.48 -13.06 -4.72
CA PHE A 202 -15.47 -13.40 -3.69
C PHE A 202 -16.60 -12.37 -3.55
N THR A 203 -17.81 -12.83 -3.85
CA THR A 203 -19.08 -12.22 -3.47
C THR A 203 -19.30 -12.39 -1.98
N PHE A 204 -19.11 -11.31 -1.21
CA PHE A 204 -19.59 -11.05 0.15
C PHE A 204 -19.80 -12.26 1.10
N GLU A 205 -18.85 -12.48 2.01
CA GLU A 205 -19.12 -13.06 3.33
C GLU A 205 -18.88 -12.02 4.44
N GLN A 206 -19.60 -12.19 5.56
CA GLN A 206 -19.88 -11.19 6.60
C GLN A 206 -18.67 -10.66 7.39
N SER A 207 -17.43 -11.01 7.02
CA SER A 207 -16.20 -10.61 7.72
C SER A 207 -15.23 -9.91 6.78
N ILE A 208 -15.32 -8.58 6.73
CA ILE A 208 -14.61 -7.67 5.81
C ILE A 208 -13.09 -7.97 5.73
N GLU A 209 -12.46 -8.21 6.87
CA GLU A 209 -11.03 -8.50 7.04
C GLU A 209 -10.56 -9.84 6.47
N TRP A 210 -11.43 -10.85 6.34
CA TRP A 210 -11.05 -12.16 5.76
C TRP A 210 -10.76 -12.05 4.28
N ASN A 211 -11.20 -10.96 3.65
CA ASN A 211 -10.92 -10.68 2.25
C ASN A 211 -9.61 -9.92 2.06
N TYR A 212 -8.79 -9.73 3.10
CA TYR A 212 -7.52 -9.04 2.99
C TYR A 212 -6.39 -9.85 3.61
N THR A 213 -5.32 -10.01 2.84
CA THR A 213 -4.06 -10.55 3.33
C THR A 213 -3.08 -9.41 3.53
N ILE A 214 -2.67 -9.17 4.78
CA ILE A 214 -1.67 -8.16 5.16
C ILE A 214 -0.38 -8.90 5.52
N MET A 215 0.72 -8.53 4.87
CA MET A 215 2.01 -9.18 5.05
C MET A 215 3.06 -8.16 5.47
N GLU A 216 3.82 -8.47 6.51
CA GLU A 216 5.10 -7.81 6.77
C GLU A 216 6.15 -8.37 5.82
N MET A 217 6.89 -7.47 5.18
CA MET A 217 7.81 -7.81 4.12
C MET A 217 9.16 -7.10 4.28
N GLN A 218 10.19 -7.71 3.70
CA GLN A 218 11.53 -7.15 3.59
C GLN A 218 11.87 -6.92 2.11
N ALA A 219 12.14 -5.67 1.73
CA ALA A 219 12.47 -5.30 0.36
C ALA A 219 13.93 -5.61 0.01
N HIS A 220 14.10 -6.20 -1.17
CA HIS A 220 15.37 -6.54 -1.80
C HIS A 220 15.36 -6.06 -3.26
N GLN A 221 16.53 -5.73 -3.81
CA GLN A 221 16.68 -5.41 -5.23
C GLN A 221 16.89 -6.69 -6.05
N VAL A 222 16.25 -6.77 -7.22
CA VAL A 222 16.52 -7.80 -8.24
C VAL A 222 17.30 -7.13 -9.37
N PRO A 223 18.64 -7.32 -9.45
CA PRO A 223 19.44 -6.69 -10.50
C PRO A 223 19.07 -7.19 -11.89
N ALA A 224 19.04 -6.29 -12.87
CA ALA A 224 18.79 -6.63 -14.28
C ALA A 224 19.84 -7.60 -14.87
N SER A 225 21.04 -7.66 -14.28
CA SER A 225 22.11 -8.60 -14.65
C SER A 225 21.88 -10.03 -14.16
N CYS A 226 20.92 -10.26 -13.26
CA CYS A 226 20.66 -11.57 -12.66
C CYS A 226 19.67 -12.40 -13.52
N PRO A 227 19.89 -13.72 -13.70
CA PRO A 227 18.91 -14.60 -14.38
C PRO A 227 17.50 -14.58 -13.77
N LEU A 228 17.37 -14.27 -12.47
CA LEU A 228 16.08 -14.11 -11.80
C LEU A 228 15.24 -13.02 -12.47
N PHE A 229 15.85 -11.90 -12.89
CA PHE A 229 15.14 -10.76 -13.46
C PHE A 229 14.33 -11.15 -14.69
N GLU A 230 14.92 -11.94 -15.59
CA GLU A 230 14.26 -12.40 -16.81
C GLU A 230 13.11 -13.37 -16.54
N GLN A 231 13.26 -14.24 -15.54
CA GLN A 231 12.20 -15.15 -15.11
C GLN A 231 11.00 -14.36 -14.55
N VAL A 232 11.28 -13.42 -13.65
CA VAL A 232 10.26 -12.56 -13.04
C VAL A 232 9.61 -11.68 -14.10
N ARG A 233 10.38 -11.04 -14.99
CA ARG A 233 9.84 -10.20 -16.07
C ARG A 233 8.80 -10.96 -16.90
N ARG A 234 9.13 -12.19 -17.34
CA ARG A 234 8.22 -13.01 -18.15
C ARG A 234 6.91 -13.30 -17.41
N SER A 235 6.99 -13.78 -16.16
CA SER A 235 5.80 -14.08 -15.35
C SER A 235 5.01 -12.81 -15.00
N PHE A 236 5.68 -11.70 -14.74
CA PHE A 236 5.06 -10.42 -14.40
C PHE A 236 4.29 -9.85 -15.58
N ILE A 237 4.85 -9.89 -16.79
CA ILE A 237 4.16 -9.48 -18.02
C ILE A 237 3.01 -10.43 -18.35
N LEU A 238 3.19 -11.75 -18.14
CA LEU A 238 2.11 -12.71 -18.36
C LEU A 238 0.90 -12.40 -17.46
N LYS A 239 1.14 -12.05 -16.19
CA LYS A 239 0.10 -11.64 -15.25
C LYS A 239 -0.46 -10.24 -15.56
N ASN A 240 0.40 -9.29 -15.93
CA ASN A 240 0.07 -7.88 -16.12
C ASN A 240 0.54 -7.39 -17.51
N PRO A 241 -0.14 -7.75 -18.61
CA PRO A 241 0.36 -7.48 -19.96
C PRO A 241 0.60 -5.99 -20.27
N TRP A 242 -0.15 -5.09 -19.63
CA TRP A 242 0.00 -3.63 -19.81
C TRP A 242 1.31 -3.09 -19.21
N GLU A 243 1.98 -3.84 -18.33
CA GLU A 243 3.25 -3.42 -17.71
C GLU A 243 4.45 -3.56 -18.65
N VAL A 244 4.26 -4.17 -19.84
CA VAL A 244 5.32 -4.37 -20.83
C VAL A 244 6.05 -3.07 -21.20
N GLY A 245 5.33 -1.94 -21.25
CA GLY A 245 5.91 -0.64 -21.58
C GLY A 245 6.95 -0.16 -20.57
N PHE A 246 6.78 -0.48 -19.28
CA PHE A 246 7.75 -0.10 -18.25
C PHE A 246 9.06 -0.87 -18.39
N PHE A 247 9.01 -2.13 -18.83
CA PHE A 247 10.20 -2.96 -19.06
C PHE A 247 11.05 -2.50 -20.26
N LEU A 248 10.55 -1.57 -21.07
CA LEU A 248 11.35 -0.92 -22.13
C LEU A 248 12.28 0.17 -21.57
N SER A 249 12.03 0.65 -20.34
CA SER A 249 12.87 1.65 -19.69
C SER A 249 14.14 1.01 -19.11
N PRO A 250 15.35 1.48 -19.47
CA PRO A 250 16.58 0.99 -18.87
C PRO A 250 16.74 1.41 -17.41
N ALA A 251 15.96 2.40 -16.94
CA ALA A 251 15.98 2.87 -15.57
C ALA A 251 15.04 2.07 -14.64
N LEU A 252 14.24 1.14 -15.17
CA LEU A 252 13.30 0.38 -14.37
C LEU A 252 14.04 -0.47 -13.31
N GLU A 253 13.60 -0.36 -12.07
CA GLU A 253 14.08 -1.23 -10.99
C GLU A 253 13.02 -2.29 -10.66
N MET A 254 13.50 -3.50 -10.38
CA MET A 254 12.68 -4.62 -9.92
C MET A 254 13.03 -4.94 -8.47
N PHE A 255 12.01 -5.22 -7.68
CA PHE A 255 12.12 -5.49 -6.25
C PHE A 255 11.47 -6.83 -5.92
N LEU A 256 12.11 -7.55 -5.01
CA LEU A 256 11.50 -8.65 -4.27
C LEU A 256 11.10 -8.10 -2.90
N LEU A 257 9.84 -8.25 -2.55
CA LEU A 257 9.37 -8.18 -1.18
C LEU A 257 9.35 -9.61 -0.66
N GLN A 258 10.27 -9.94 0.22
CA GLN A 258 10.32 -11.26 0.85
C GLN A 258 9.38 -11.29 2.05
N ARG A 259 8.52 -12.32 2.16
CA ARG A 259 7.60 -12.42 3.30
C ARG A 259 8.36 -12.67 4.60
N VAL A 260 8.08 -11.83 5.60
CA VAL A 260 8.50 -12.03 6.99
C VAL A 260 7.40 -12.76 7.76
N SER A 261 6.19 -12.17 7.82
CA SER A 261 5.06 -12.74 8.54
C SER A 261 3.70 -12.25 8.01
N LEU A 262 2.65 -13.02 8.26
CA LEU A 262 1.28 -12.57 8.11
C LEU A 262 0.87 -11.69 9.31
N VAL A 263 0.09 -10.64 9.04
CA VAL A 263 -0.32 -9.66 10.04
C VAL A 263 -1.84 -9.66 10.13
N CYS A 264 -2.37 -9.87 11.33
CA CYS A 264 -3.80 -9.70 11.57
C CYS A 264 -4.18 -8.21 11.62
N SER A 265 -5.35 -7.86 11.06
CA SER A 265 -5.94 -6.54 11.22
C SER A 265 -6.02 -6.15 12.71
N GLY A 266 -5.46 -5.00 13.06
CA GLY A 266 -5.35 -4.48 14.43
C GLY A 266 -4.17 -5.00 15.25
N GLN A 267 -3.37 -5.93 14.73
CA GLN A 267 -2.16 -6.40 15.41
C GLN A 267 -0.98 -5.47 15.14
N ALA A 268 -0.23 -5.14 16.19
CA ALA A 268 0.99 -4.36 16.07
C ALA A 268 2.18 -5.25 15.69
N VAL A 269 3.00 -4.71 14.79
CA VAL A 269 4.26 -5.33 14.39
C VAL A 269 5.41 -4.43 14.85
N ALA A 270 6.14 -4.90 15.86
CA ALA A 270 7.18 -4.17 16.56
C ALA A 270 8.13 -3.46 15.60
N ARG A 271 8.40 -2.17 15.84
CA ARG A 271 9.55 -1.51 15.22
C ARG A 271 10.82 -2.11 15.82
N GLN A 272 11.69 -2.69 15.00
CA GLN A 272 13.04 -2.93 15.47
C GLN A 272 13.65 -1.55 15.76
N GLN A 273 13.92 -1.28 17.04
CA GLN A 273 14.63 -0.07 17.43
C GLN A 273 16.02 -0.16 16.82
N GLY A 274 16.26 0.63 15.76
CA GLY A 274 17.60 0.89 15.27
C GLY A 274 18.39 1.60 16.38
N GLU A 275 19.30 0.84 16.96
CA GLU A 275 20.46 1.21 17.77
C GLU A 275 20.59 2.70 18.11
N SER A 276 20.24 3.04 19.35
CA SER A 276 20.94 4.12 20.04
C SER A 276 22.36 3.64 20.32
N ARG A 277 23.33 4.12 19.55
CA ARG A 277 24.71 4.41 19.95
C ARG A 277 25.43 5.21 18.88
#